data_AF-A0A6I6UY53-F1
#
_entry.id   AF-A0A6I6UY53-F1
#
_cell.length_a   1.000
_cell.length_b   1.000
_cell.length_c   1.000
_cell.angle_alpha   90.00
_cell.angle_beta   90.00
_cell.angle_gamma   90.00
#
_symmetry.space_group_name_H-M   'P 1'
#
loop_
_entity.id
_entity.type
_entity.pdbx_description
1 polymer ?
#
loop_
_entity_poly.entity_id
_entity_poly.type
_entity_poly.pdbx_seq_one_letter_code
_entity_poly.pdbx_strand_id
1 'polypeptide(L)'
;MYYYYEEEHVPRAEKVWSREKEIFEIIVSFKEKHGYTPSMREIKKRSSLQSLSTIHSYINRLKDKGYITSKQNGSHSYLVILKSEYKDKKPS
;
A
#
# COMPACT_ATOMS: atom_id res chain seq x y z
N MET A 1 37.18 -6.99 -6.83
CA MET A 1 36.74 -6.38 -5.56
C MET A 1 35.22 -6.31 -5.60
N TYR A 2 34.55 -7.28 -4.96
CA TYR A 2 33.10 -7.38 -4.95
C TYR A 2 32.59 -6.75 -3.66
N TYR A 3 31.70 -5.77 -3.79
CA TYR A 3 31.05 -5.16 -2.63
C TYR A 3 30.08 -6.17 -2.01
N TYR A 4 30.31 -6.47 -0.73
CA TYR A 4 29.36 -7.16 0.13
C TYR A 4 28.14 -6.25 0.33
N TYR A 5 26.99 -6.67 -0.19
CA TYR A 5 25.73 -6.59 0.54
C TYR A 5 25.12 -7.98 0.45
N GLU A 6 24.98 -8.64 1.58
CA GLU A 6 24.08 -9.78 1.73
C GLU A 6 22.63 -9.27 1.59
N GLU A 7 22.22 -8.90 0.38
CA GLU A 7 20.80 -8.96 0.05
C GLU A 7 20.55 -10.36 -0.51
N GLU A 8 19.82 -11.18 0.24
CA GLU A 8 19.04 -12.26 -0.35
C GLU A 8 18.36 -11.70 -1.60
N HIS A 9 18.56 -12.30 -2.77
CA HIS A 9 18.03 -11.80 -4.02
C HIS A 9 16.50 -12.01 -4.05
N VAL A 10 15.78 -11.12 -3.38
CA VAL A 10 14.32 -11.18 -3.27
C VAL A 10 13.73 -10.89 -4.64
N PRO A 11 12.93 -11.81 -5.23
CA PRO A 11 12.33 -11.59 -6.53
C PRO A 11 11.54 -10.27 -6.57
N ARG A 12 11.56 -9.59 -7.72
CA ARG A 12 10.82 -8.33 -7.91
C ARG A 12 9.34 -8.47 -7.53
N ALA A 13 8.74 -9.63 -7.83
CA ALA A 13 7.35 -9.94 -7.48
C ALA A 13 7.12 -9.92 -5.97
N GLU A 14 8.02 -10.52 -5.20
CA GLU A 14 7.94 -10.53 -3.73
C GLU A 14 8.15 -9.13 -3.15
N LYS A 15 9.10 -8.35 -3.70
CA LYS A 15 9.27 -6.94 -3.32
C LYS A 15 7.96 -6.17 -3.53
N VAL A 16 7.32 -6.31 -4.70
CA VAL A 16 6.03 -5.66 -5.01
C VAL A 16 4.91 -6.11 -4.07
N TRP A 17 4.77 -7.41 -3.82
CA TRP A 17 3.77 -7.95 -2.91
C TRP A 17 3.94 -7.42 -1.48
N SER A 18 5.18 -7.36 -0.99
CA SER A 18 5.49 -6.81 0.33
C SER A 18 5.10 -5.33 0.44
N ARG A 19 5.39 -4.52 -0.58
CA ARG A 19 4.99 -3.10 -0.60
C ARG A 19 3.48 -2.91 -0.72
N GLU A 20 2.80 -3.72 -1.51
CA GLU A 20 1.34 -3.68 -1.61
C GLU A 20 0.68 -3.98 -0.27
N LYS A 21 1.15 -5.05 0.39
CA LYS A 21 0.69 -5.46 1.72
C LYS A 21 0.94 -4.37 2.77
N GLU A 22 2.15 -3.81 2.81
CA GLU A 22 2.53 -2.70 3.70
C GLU A 22 1.56 -1.52 3.57
N ILE A 23 1.27 -1.08 2.34
CA ILE A 23 0.36 0.05 2.10
C ILE A 23 -1.07 -0.28 2.53
N PHE A 24 -1.53 -1.49 2.26
CA PHE A 24 -2.86 -1.92 2.68
C PHE A 24 -2.99 -1.95 4.21
N GLU A 25 -2.02 -2.52 4.92
CA GLU A 25 -2.00 -2.58 6.39
C GLU A 25 -1.97 -1.18 7.02
N ILE A 26 -1.20 -0.24 6.45
CA ILE A 26 -1.22 1.16 6.88
C ILE A 26 -2.62 1.76 6.74
N ILE A 27 -3.31 1.52 5.63
CA ILE A 27 -4.66 2.06 5.38
C ILE A 27 -5.67 1.50 6.40
N VAL A 28 -5.63 0.18 6.64
CA VAL A 28 -6.54 -0.49 7.58
C VAL A 28 -6.29 -0.03 9.02
N SER A 29 -5.04 -0.16 9.50
CA SER A 29 -4.67 0.21 10.87
C SER A 29 -4.91 1.70 11.16
N PHE A 30 -4.68 2.57 10.17
CA PHE A 30 -4.95 3.99 10.31
C PHE A 30 -6.44 4.27 10.43
N LYS A 31 -7.30 3.61 9.63
CA LYS A 31 -8.75 3.74 9.75
C LYS A 31 -9.24 3.27 11.10
N GLU A 32 -8.75 2.14 11.60
CA GLU A 32 -9.12 1.61 12.92
C GLU A 32 -8.71 2.55 14.05
N LYS A 33 -7.51 3.15 13.96
CA LYS A 33 -6.99 4.05 14.99
C LYS A 33 -7.62 5.45 14.98
N HIS A 34 -7.91 5.99 13.80
CA HIS A 34 -8.31 7.40 13.64
C HIS A 34 -9.78 7.59 13.21
N GLY A 35 -10.46 6.53 12.76
CA GLY A 35 -11.85 6.58 12.30
C GLY A 35 -12.03 7.03 10.84
N TYR A 36 -10.95 7.35 10.11
CA TYR A 36 -10.98 7.75 8.70
C TYR A 36 -9.81 7.16 7.92
N THR A 37 -9.91 7.07 6.59
CA THR A 37 -8.81 6.55 5.76
C THR A 37 -7.70 7.58 5.58
N PRO A 38 -6.42 7.17 5.58
CA PRO A 38 -5.31 8.10 5.46
C PRO A 38 -5.22 8.71 4.06
N SER A 39 -4.69 9.93 4.00
CA SER A 39 -4.24 10.59 2.78
C SER A 39 -2.91 10.03 2.27
N MET A 40 -2.57 10.30 1.00
CA MET A 40 -1.28 9.88 0.42
C MET A 40 -0.07 10.40 1.21
N ARG A 41 -0.17 11.59 1.81
CA ARG A 41 0.90 12.17 2.65
C ARG A 41 1.05 11.42 3.97
N GLU A 42 -0.05 10.97 4.57
CA GLU A 42 -0.03 10.19 5.81
C GLU A 42 0.45 8.77 5.59
N ILE A 43 0.10 8.17 4.45
CA ILE A 43 0.64 6.89 4.01
C ILE A 43 2.15 7.02 3.85
N LYS A 44 2.64 8.04 3.12
CA LYS A 44 4.08 8.29 2.96
C LYS A 44 4.82 8.38 4.29
N LYS A 45 4.26 9.06 5.29
CA LYS A 45 4.88 9.20 6.61
C LYS A 45 5.01 7.89 7.39
N ARG A 46 4.18 6.88 7.08
CA ARG A 46 4.12 5.58 7.78
C ARG A 46 4.70 4.44 6.97
N SER A 47 4.76 4.59 5.65
CA SER A 47 5.37 3.63 4.75
C SER A 47 6.88 3.87 4.67
N SER A 48 7.61 2.82 4.36
CA SER A 48 9.02 2.89 3.97
C SER A 48 9.25 3.48 2.57
N LEU A 49 8.18 3.85 1.84
CA LEU A 49 8.25 4.47 0.51
C LEU A 49 8.39 6.00 0.60
N GLN A 50 9.31 6.56 -0.18
CA GLN A 50 9.58 8.00 -0.19
C GLN A 50 8.81 8.78 -1.28
N SER A 51 8.23 8.10 -2.26
CA SER A 51 7.59 8.75 -3.42
C SER A 51 6.06 8.62 -3.37
N LEU A 52 5.39 9.77 -3.48
CA LEU A 52 3.93 9.85 -3.59
C LEU A 52 3.43 9.15 -4.86
N SER A 53 4.18 9.23 -5.97
CA SER A 53 3.83 8.57 -7.22
C SER A 53 3.88 7.04 -7.09
N THR A 54 4.87 6.53 -6.35
CA THR A 54 4.97 5.09 -6.07
C THR A 54 3.80 4.62 -5.20
N ILE A 55 3.46 5.38 -4.17
CA ILE A 55 2.28 5.11 -3.32
C ILE A 55 0.99 5.13 -4.15
N HIS A 56 0.83 6.12 -5.03
CA HIS A 56 -0.32 6.20 -5.93
C HIS A 56 -0.46 4.97 -6.82
N SER A 57 0.66 4.48 -7.38
CA SER A 57 0.68 3.24 -8.17
C SER A 57 0.21 2.03 -7.35
N TYR A 58 0.68 1.86 -6.13
CA TYR A 58 0.23 0.77 -5.25
C TYR A 58 -1.23 0.89 -4.85
N ILE A 59 -1.72 2.11 -4.57
CA ILE A 59 -3.14 2.36 -4.30
C ILE A 59 -3.99 1.94 -5.50
N ASN A 60 -3.59 2.30 -6.73
CA ASN A 60 -4.33 1.88 -7.93
C ASN A 60 -4.33 0.37 -8.10
N ARG A 61 -3.20 -0.30 -7.88
CA ARG A 61 -3.14 -1.78 -7.90
C ARG A 61 -4.08 -2.42 -6.87
N LEU A 62 -4.17 -1.85 -5.66
CA LEU A 62 -5.13 -2.29 -4.64
C LEU A 62 -6.59 -2.03 -5.04
N LYS A 63 -6.86 -0.95 -5.80
CA LYS A 63 -8.18 -0.69 -6.39
C LYS A 63 -8.54 -1.70 -7.47
N ASP A 64 -7.61 -1.97 -8.38
CA ASP A 64 -7.79 -2.93 -9.48
C ASP A 64 -8.06 -4.34 -8.94
N LYS A 65 -7.42 -4.70 -7.82
CA LYS A 65 -7.63 -5.95 -7.09
C LYS A 65 -8.91 -5.97 -6.24
N GLY A 66 -9.62 -4.85 -6.13
CA GLY A 66 -10.87 -4.72 -5.38
C GLY A 66 -10.71 -4.78 -3.85
N TYR A 67 -9.53 -4.44 -3.33
CA TYR A 67 -9.31 -4.32 -1.88
C TYR A 67 -9.81 -2.97 -1.34
N ILE A 68 -9.60 -1.91 -2.11
CA ILE A 68 -10.01 -0.54 -1.78
C ILE A 68 -10.69 0.11 -2.98
N THR A 69 -11.44 1.16 -2.76
CA THR A 69 -11.97 2.03 -3.82
C THR A 69 -11.83 3.49 -3.40
N SER A 70 -12.03 4.41 -4.33
CA SER A 70 -12.13 5.83 -4.02
C SER A 70 -13.55 6.29 -4.26
N LYS A 71 -14.15 6.95 -3.26
CA LYS A 71 -15.45 7.62 -3.39
C LYS A 71 -15.24 9.12 -3.38
N GLN A 72 -16.09 9.83 -4.11
CA GLN A 72 -16.13 11.29 -4.12
C GLN A 72 -17.21 11.78 -3.15
N ASN A 73 -16.90 12.82 -2.39
CA ASN A 73 -17.84 13.61 -1.62
C ASN A 73 -17.62 15.09 -1.94
N GLY A 74 -18.45 15.63 -2.83
CA GLY A 74 -18.19 16.93 -3.46
C GLY A 74 -16.86 16.93 -4.20
N SER A 75 -16.04 17.97 -4.01
CA SER A 75 -14.72 18.11 -4.64
C SER A 75 -13.62 17.22 -4.05
N HIS A 76 -13.91 16.45 -2.99
CA HIS A 76 -12.92 15.65 -2.27
C HIS A 76 -13.14 14.16 -2.46
N SER A 77 -12.08 13.43 -2.79
CA SER A 77 -12.08 11.98 -2.83
C SER A 77 -11.50 11.37 -1.56
N TYR A 78 -12.12 10.31 -1.03
CA TYR A 78 -11.61 9.52 0.09
C TYR A 78 -11.51 8.04 -0.28
N LEU A 79 -10.66 7.30 0.44
CA LEU A 79 -10.52 5.86 0.24
C LEU A 79 -11.60 5.12 1.03
N VAL A 80 -12.06 3.99 0.49
CA VAL A 80 -12.98 3.08 1.14
C VAL A 80 -12.41 1.68 1.05
N ILE A 81 -12.30 1.00 2.19
CA ILE A 81 -11.85 -0.38 2.26
C ILE A 81 -13.03 -1.29 1.91
N LEU A 82 -12.86 -2.16 0.91
CA LEU A 82 -13.86 -3.13 0.47
C LEU A 82 -13.64 -4.50 1.10
N LYS A 83 -12.38 -4.86 1.37
CA LYS A 83 -11.98 -6.11 2.03
C LYS A 83 -11.11 -5.75 3.22
N SER A 84 -11.40 -6.31 4.40
CA SER A 84 -10.63 -6.07 5.63
C SER A 84 -9.31 -6.85 5.68
N GLU A 85 -9.13 -7.86 4.82
CA GLU A 85 -7.98 -8.74 4.82
C GLU A 85 -7.29 -8.76 3.46
N TYR A 86 -5.96 -8.72 3.45
CA TYR A 86 -5.16 -8.89 2.24
C TYR A 86 -4.94 -10.39 1.97
N LYS A 87 -5.60 -10.94 0.94
CA LYS A 87 -5.64 -12.38 0.64
C LYS A 87 -4.77 -12.80 -0.54
N ASP A 88 -3.95 -11.90 -1.07
CA ASP A 88 -3.07 -12.25 -2.18
C ASP A 88 -1.95 -13.16 -1.69
N LYS A 89 -1.79 -14.31 -2.36
CA LYS A 89 -0.71 -15.25 -2.06
C LYS A 89 0.64 -14.58 -2.29
N LYS A 90 1.58 -14.81 -1.37
CA LYS A 90 2.98 -14.43 -1.57
C LYS A 90 3.46 -15.12 -2.86
N PRO A 91 4.05 -14.38 -3.82
CA PRO A 91 4.61 -14.99 -5.01
C PRO A 91 5.73 -15.94 -4.58
N SER A 92 5.71 -17.17 -5.12
CA SER A 92 6.73 -18.20 -4.91
C SER A 92 7.99 -17.93 -5.71
#